data_AF-A0A4Q2KII6-F1
#
_entry.id   AF-A0A4Q2KII6-F1
#
_cell.length_a   1.000
_cell.length_b   1.000
_cell.length_c   1.000
_cell.angle_alpha   90.00
_cell.angle_beta   90.00
_cell.angle_gamma   90.00
#
_symmetry.space_group_name_H-M   'P 1'
#
loop_
_entity.id
_entity.type
_entity.pdbx_description
1 polymer ?
#
loop_
_entity_poly.entity_id
_entity_poly.type
_entity_poly.pdbx_seq_one_letter_code
_entity_poly.pdbx_strand_id
1 'polypeptide(L)'
;MGADPEIVEEAKWRKPSNPAGVPTWSREGIICTGETYKDKVKLTFAQGAALDDPAGLFNASLDGNVRRAIDIFEGDAIDAPALQALVREAVAFNLAKKKR
;
A
#
# COMPACT_ATOMS: atom_id res chain seq x y z
N MET A 1 -17.27 -6.49 2.24
CA MET A 1 -16.30 -7.48 2.75
C MET A 1 -14.92 -7.00 2.39
N GLY A 2 -14.12 -6.59 3.37
CA GLY A 2 -12.79 -5.99 3.19
C GLY A 2 -11.75 -6.96 2.63
N ALA A 3 -10.55 -6.46 2.35
CA ALA A 3 -9.45 -7.27 1.80
C ALA A 3 -9.05 -8.42 2.74
N ASP A 4 -8.91 -8.13 4.05
CA ASP A 4 -8.68 -9.09 5.13
C ASP A 4 -9.15 -8.43 6.46
N PRO A 5 -9.91 -9.12 7.32
CA PRO A 5 -10.47 -8.55 8.54
C PRO A 5 -9.44 -8.29 9.65
N GLU A 6 -8.24 -8.86 9.56
CA GLU A 6 -7.16 -8.73 10.53
C GLU A 6 -6.12 -7.67 10.13
N ILE A 7 -6.41 -6.89 9.08
CA ILE A 7 -5.60 -5.70 8.75
C ILE A 7 -5.71 -4.69 9.88
N VAL A 8 -4.55 -4.22 10.33
CA VAL A 8 -4.42 -3.19 11.35
C VAL A 8 -4.17 -1.85 10.65
N GLU A 9 -5.00 -0.87 10.97
CA GLU A 9 -4.89 0.51 10.49
C GLU A 9 -4.29 1.39 11.58
N GLU A 10 -3.18 2.04 11.28
CA GLU A 10 -2.46 2.91 12.23
C GLU A 10 -2.05 4.21 11.55
N ALA A 11 -1.70 5.20 12.37
CA ALA A 11 -0.96 6.37 11.91
C ALA A 11 0.44 6.36 12.54
N LYS A 12 1.46 6.06 11.73
CA LYS A 12 2.86 5.96 12.18
C LYS A 12 3.64 7.25 11.92
N TRP A 13 4.77 7.41 12.59
CA TRP A 13 5.70 8.55 12.43
C TRP A 13 5.05 9.94 12.63
N ARG A 14 4.19 10.06 13.63
CA ARG A 14 3.68 11.37 14.09
C ARG A 14 4.84 12.25 14.55
N LYS A 15 4.90 13.47 14.04
CA LYS A 15 5.93 14.47 14.36
C LYS A 15 5.31 15.87 14.40
N PRO A 16 5.95 16.90 15.01
CA PRO A 16 5.38 18.24 15.06
C PRO A 16 4.98 18.80 13.68
N SER A 17 5.77 18.49 12.64
CA SER A 17 5.49 18.90 11.25
C SER A 17 4.49 18.01 10.50
N ASN A 18 4.05 16.89 11.10
CA ASN A 18 2.97 16.03 10.60
C ASN A 18 2.22 15.42 11.79
N PRO A 19 1.31 16.19 12.42
CA PRO A 19 0.64 15.78 13.65
C PRO A 19 -0.32 14.60 13.42
N ALA A 20 -0.85 14.45 12.21
CA ALA A 20 -1.70 13.31 11.83
C ALA A 20 -0.91 12.00 11.73
N GLY A 21 0.39 12.07 11.41
CA GLY A 21 1.21 10.91 11.07
C GLY A 21 0.95 10.43 9.65
N VAL A 22 1.49 9.27 9.31
CA VAL A 22 1.32 8.63 8.00
C VAL A 22 0.38 7.44 8.18
N PRO A 23 -0.81 7.47 7.54
CA PRO A 23 -1.67 6.29 7.41
C PRO A 23 -0.86 5.06 6.99
N THR A 24 -0.97 3.99 7.75
CA THR A 24 -0.22 2.75 7.54
C THR A 24 -1.14 1.56 7.77
N TRP A 25 -1.19 0.67 6.80
CA TRP A 25 -1.92 -0.60 6.89
C TRP A 25 -0.92 -1.74 7.02
N SER A 26 -1.21 -2.67 7.92
CA SER A 26 -0.31 -3.80 8.16
C SER A 26 -1.06 -5.09 8.48
N ARG A 27 -0.46 -6.20 8.08
CA ARG A 27 -0.87 -7.57 8.42
C ARG A 27 0.38 -8.44 8.38
N GLU A 28 0.88 -8.80 9.56
CA GLU A 28 2.16 -9.53 9.72
C GLU A 28 3.35 -8.91 8.98
N GLY A 29 3.33 -7.57 8.88
CA GLY A 29 4.20 -6.77 8.04
C GLY A 29 3.44 -5.58 7.47
N ILE A 30 4.15 -4.51 7.09
CA ILE A 30 3.49 -3.35 6.45
C ILE A 30 2.99 -3.80 5.08
N ILE A 31 1.72 -3.53 4.78
CA ILE A 31 1.12 -3.70 3.46
C ILE A 31 1.48 -2.47 2.65
N CYS A 32 0.94 -1.32 3.04
CA CYS A 32 1.20 -0.05 2.40
C CYS A 32 1.10 1.13 3.37
N THR A 33 1.67 2.26 2.95
CA THR A 33 1.47 3.58 3.54
C THR A 33 0.66 4.45 2.60
N GLY A 34 -0.07 5.43 3.16
CA GLY A 34 -0.82 6.43 2.41
C GLY A 34 -0.26 7.81 2.69
N GLU A 35 0.19 8.49 1.64
CA GLU A 35 0.77 9.82 1.72
C GLU A 35 -0.02 10.80 0.84
N THR A 36 -0.42 11.94 1.40
CA THR A 36 -1.07 13.00 0.62
C THR A 36 -0.02 14.03 0.18
N TYR A 37 -0.01 14.32 -1.11
CA TYR A 37 0.77 15.38 -1.74
C TYR A 37 -0.16 16.46 -2.29
N LYS A 38 0.41 17.54 -2.83
CA LYS A 38 -0.36 18.67 -3.35
C LYS A 38 -1.30 18.27 -4.51
N ASP A 39 -0.85 17.33 -5.33
CA ASP A 39 -1.45 16.95 -6.62
C ASP A 39 -1.93 15.49 -6.66
N LYS A 40 -1.64 14.70 -5.62
CA LYS A 40 -1.88 13.25 -5.62
C LYS A 40 -1.98 12.65 -4.24
N VAL A 41 -2.58 11.47 -4.18
CA VAL A 41 -2.47 10.53 -3.06
C VAL A 41 -1.55 9.39 -3.50
N LYS A 42 -0.54 9.08 -2.70
CA LYS A 42 0.43 8.02 -2.97
C LYS A 42 0.18 6.85 -2.03
N LEU A 43 0.02 5.66 -2.59
CA LEU A 43 0.02 4.40 -1.85
C LEU A 43 1.35 3.67 -2.10
N THR A 44 2.20 3.57 -1.08
CA THR A 44 3.49 2.88 -1.20
C THR A 44 3.39 1.49 -0.60
N PHE A 45 3.56 0.44 -1.40
CA PHE A 45 3.54 -0.95 -0.93
C PHE A 45 4.93 -1.39 -0.49
N ALA A 46 5.06 -1.83 0.76
CA ALA A 46 6.37 -2.08 1.38
C ALA A 46 7.13 -3.26 0.76
N GLN A 47 6.43 -4.25 0.20
CA GLN A 47 6.99 -5.36 -0.56
C GLN A 47 6.53 -5.32 -2.03
N GLY A 48 6.19 -4.14 -2.53
CA GLY A 48 5.56 -3.97 -3.83
C GLY A 48 6.29 -4.66 -4.98
N ALA A 49 7.64 -4.73 -4.97
CA ALA A 49 8.40 -5.40 -6.04
C ALA A 49 8.20 -6.92 -6.12
N ALA A 50 7.72 -7.55 -5.04
CA ALA A 50 7.51 -8.99 -4.95
C ALA A 50 6.04 -9.40 -5.15
N LEU A 51 5.13 -8.44 -5.34
CA LEU A 51 3.69 -8.70 -5.51
C LEU A 51 3.35 -8.86 -7.00
N ASP A 52 2.45 -9.78 -7.32
CA ASP A 52 1.85 -9.80 -8.64
C ASP A 52 0.88 -8.62 -8.82
N ASP A 53 1.01 -7.92 -9.94
CA ASP A 53 0.17 -6.77 -10.31
C ASP A 53 -0.37 -6.94 -11.74
N PRO A 54 -1.33 -7.87 -11.96
CA PRO A 54 -1.84 -8.18 -13.29
C PRO A 54 -2.66 -7.04 -13.89
N ALA A 55 -3.18 -6.14 -13.06
CA ALA A 55 -3.94 -4.96 -13.50
C ALA A 55 -3.03 -3.76 -13.81
N GLY A 56 -1.74 -3.83 -13.51
CA GLY A 56 -0.77 -2.76 -13.76
C GLY A 56 -1.08 -1.50 -12.96
N LEU A 57 -1.51 -1.64 -11.70
CA LEU A 57 -1.81 -0.51 -10.83
C LEU A 57 -0.56 0.28 -10.43
N PHE A 58 0.59 -0.37 -10.29
CA PHE A 58 1.83 0.32 -9.95
C PHE A 58 2.28 1.22 -11.11
N ASN A 59 2.39 2.52 -10.83
CA ASN A 59 2.81 3.53 -11.79
C ASN A 59 4.00 4.37 -11.29
N ALA A 60 4.47 4.14 -10.06
CA ALA A 60 5.54 4.89 -9.44
C ALA A 60 6.51 3.97 -8.69
N SER A 61 7.76 4.43 -8.56
CA SER A 61 8.85 3.67 -7.91
C SER A 61 9.07 2.28 -8.54
N LEU A 62 8.91 2.16 -9.86
CA LEU A 62 8.98 0.90 -10.59
C LEU A 62 10.39 0.29 -10.61
N ASP A 63 11.42 1.12 -10.60
CA ASP A 63 12.82 0.69 -10.51
C ASP A 63 13.25 0.28 -9.08
N GLY A 64 12.31 0.31 -8.12
CA GLY A 64 12.59 -0.06 -6.74
C GLY A 64 12.72 -1.58 -6.56
N ASN A 65 13.84 -2.03 -5.99
CA ASN A 65 14.09 -3.46 -5.72
C ASN A 65 13.23 -4.08 -4.60
N VAL A 66 12.44 -3.28 -3.88
CA VAL A 66 11.68 -3.74 -2.70
C VAL A 66 10.25 -3.20 -2.71
N ARG A 67 10.10 -1.90 -2.93
CA ARG A 67 8.80 -1.21 -2.89
C ARG A 67 8.39 -0.72 -4.28
N ARG A 68 7.08 -0.71 -4.52
CA ARG A 68 6.43 -0.03 -5.65
C ARG A 68 5.28 0.82 -5.11
N ALA A 69 4.84 1.81 -5.87
CA ALA A 69 3.81 2.74 -5.44
C ALA A 69 2.78 3.01 -6.53
N ILE A 70 1.60 3.44 -6.08
CA ILE A 70 0.49 3.93 -6.89
C ILE A 70 0.33 5.40 -6.56
N ASP A 71 0.62 6.27 -7.51
CA ASP A 71 0.29 7.68 -7.47
C ASP A 71 -1.12 7.84 -8.08
N ILE A 72 -2.09 8.27 -7.26
CA ILE A 72 -3.48 8.50 -7.63
C ILE A 72 -3.68 10.01 -7.76
N PHE A 73 -4.04 10.47 -8.94
CA PHE A 73 -4.24 11.89 -9.23
C PHE A 73 -5.72 12.28 -9.16
N GLU A 74 -5.99 13.58 -9.07
CA GLU A 74 -7.35 14.08 -9.14
C GLU A 74 -7.97 13.72 -10.50
N GLY A 75 -9.16 13.10 -10.47
CA GLY A 75 -9.87 12.64 -11.67
C GLY A 75 -9.56 11.21 -12.10
N ASP A 76 -8.59 10.53 -11.47
CA ASP A 76 -8.32 9.12 -11.76
C ASP A 76 -9.48 8.23 -11.33
N ALA A 77 -9.81 7.25 -12.18
CA ALA A 77 -10.73 6.18 -11.83
C ALA A 77 -9.99 5.14 -10.99
N ILE A 78 -10.46 4.89 -9.77
CA ILE A 78 -9.90 3.84 -8.90
C ILE A 78 -10.59 2.52 -9.24
N ASP A 79 -9.81 1.57 -9.77
CA ASP A 79 -10.24 0.18 -9.89
C ASP A 79 -10.23 -0.48 -8.49
N ALA A 80 -11.35 -0.34 -7.79
CA ALA A 80 -11.54 -0.89 -6.45
C ALA A 80 -11.30 -2.42 -6.37
N PRO A 81 -11.83 -3.27 -7.28
CA PRO A 81 -11.55 -4.71 -7.22
C PRO A 81 -10.08 -5.05 -7.47
N ALA A 82 -9.40 -4.37 -8.40
CA ALA A 82 -7.98 -4.57 -8.62
C ALA A 82 -7.15 -4.13 -7.40
N LEU A 83 -7.45 -2.98 -6.80
CA LEU A 83 -6.77 -2.50 -5.60
C LEU A 83 -6.97 -3.47 -4.43
N GLN A 84 -8.18 -3.99 -4.25
CA GLN A 84 -8.47 -5.00 -3.24
C GLN A 84 -7.69 -6.30 -3.48
N ALA A 85 -7.55 -6.74 -4.73
CA ALA A 85 -6.75 -7.90 -5.08
C ALA A 85 -5.27 -7.69 -4.74
N LEU A 86 -4.73 -6.51 -5.05
CA LEU A 86 -3.34 -6.16 -4.73
C LEU A 86 -3.07 -6.12 -3.21
N VAL A 87 -4.03 -5.61 -2.42
CA VAL A 87 -3.94 -5.64 -0.94
C VAL A 87 -3.94 -7.09 -0.43
N ARG A 88 -4.78 -7.97 -0.99
CA ARG A 88 -4.80 -9.39 -0.62
C ARG A 88 -3.49 -10.09 -0.95
N GLU A 89 -2.90 -9.79 -2.10
CA GLU A 89 -1.59 -10.33 -2.50
C GLU A 89 -0.49 -9.91 -1.51
N ALA A 90 -0.48 -8.64 -1.10
CA ALA A 90 0.44 -8.13 -0.09
C ALA A 90 0.27 -8.84 1.26
N VAL A 91 -0.97 -9.09 1.69
CA VAL A 91 -1.27 -9.85 2.90
C VAL A 91 -0.74 -11.28 2.79
N ALA A 92 -1.05 -11.99 1.69
CA ALA A 92 -0.60 -13.35 1.45
C ALA A 92 0.93 -13.45 1.48
N PHE A 93 1.62 -12.50 0.85
CA PHE A 93 3.07 -12.41 0.85
C PHE A 93 3.65 -12.26 2.27
N ASN A 94 3.12 -11.33 3.07
CA ASN A 94 3.57 -11.13 4.45
C ASN A 94 3.35 -12.38 5.32
N LEU A 95 2.19 -13.01 5.21
CA LEU A 95 1.87 -14.25 5.93
C LEU A 95 2.79 -15.40 5.54
N ALA A 96 3.09 -15.55 4.24
CA ALA A 96 4.03 -16.57 3.76
C ALA A 96 5.46 -16.32 4.27
N LYS A 97 5.87 -15.05 4.35
CA LYS A 97 7.19 -14.65 4.86
C LYS A 97 7.34 -14.89 6.36
N LYS A 98 6.29 -14.69 7.17
CA LYS A 98 6.30 -14.98 8.61
C LYS A 98 6.33 -16.48 8.93
N LYS A 99 5.77 -17.32 8.05
CA LYS A 99 5.77 -18.78 8.23
C LYS A 99 7.12 -19.45 7.92
N ARG A 100 8.04 -18.73 7.26
CA ARG A 100 9.41 -19.18 7.01
C ARG A 100 10.32 -18.82 8.17
#